data_AF-A0AAN7KS39-F1
#
_entry.id   AF-A0AAN7KS39-F1
#
_cell.length_a   1.000
_cell.length_b   1.000
_cell.length_c   1.000
_cell.angle_alpha   90.00
_cell.angle_beta   90.00
_cell.angle_gamma   90.00
#
_symmetry.space_group_name_H-M   'P 1'
#
loop_
_entity.id
_entity.type
_entity.pdbx_description
1 polymer ?
#
loop_
_entity_poly.entity_id
_entity_poly.type
_entity_poly.pdbx_seq_one_letter_code
_entity_poly.pdbx_strand_id
1 'polypeptide(L)'
;MKFSVSPVVRVAVQCKVASDLPKLVEGLKRLSKSDPMVVCTIEESGEHIIAGAGELHLEICLKDLQDDFMGGAEIVKSDPVVSFRETVLEKSSRTVMSKSPNKHNRLYMEARPLEERLPEAIDDGKIGPRDDPKVRSKILSEEFGWDCSIFHCFSKLIQSISGLFIPILP
;
A
#
# COMPACT_ATOMS: atom_id res chain seq x y z
N MET A 1 13.64 -2.37 6.80
CA MET A 1 13.46 -3.83 6.66
C MET A 1 12.23 -4.06 5.80
N LYS A 2 12.32 -4.85 4.73
CA LYS A 2 11.13 -5.28 3.97
C LYS A 2 10.50 -6.42 4.76
N PHE A 3 9.27 -6.25 5.21
CA PHE A 3 8.51 -7.32 5.84
C PHE A 3 7.78 -8.11 4.75
N SER A 4 7.76 -9.44 4.87
CA SER A 4 7.09 -10.32 3.90
C SER A 4 5.56 -10.15 3.89
N VAL A 5 5.00 -9.49 4.91
CA VAL A 5 3.56 -9.34 5.10
C VAL A 5 3.25 -7.85 5.19
N SER A 6 2.32 -7.38 4.37
CA SER A 6 1.77 -6.03 4.47
C SER A 6 0.65 -6.03 5.52
N PRO A 7 0.50 -4.98 6.35
CA PRO A 7 -0.63 -4.87 7.26
C PRO A 7 -1.93 -4.69 6.45
N VAL A 8 -2.88 -5.60 6.63
CA VAL A 8 -4.11 -5.70 5.83
C VAL A 8 -5.31 -5.12 6.57
N VAL A 9 -5.36 -5.36 7.89
CA VAL A 9 -6.49 -5.01 8.75
C VAL A 9 -6.24 -3.63 9.35
N ARG A 10 -7.22 -2.73 9.23
CA ARG A 10 -7.18 -1.35 9.71
C ARG A 10 -8.29 -1.13 10.74
N VAL A 11 -7.95 -0.44 11.83
CA VAL A 11 -8.92 0.00 12.85
C VAL A 11 -8.69 1.48 13.12
N ALA A 12 -9.76 2.26 13.08
CA ALA A 12 -9.74 3.64 13.56
C ALA A 12 -9.88 3.66 15.09
N VAL A 13 -9.06 4.49 15.72
CA VAL A 13 -8.90 4.60 17.17
C VAL A 13 -9.09 6.05 17.59
N GLN A 14 -9.95 6.26 18.57
CA GLN A 14 -10.27 7.59 19.09
C GLN A 14 -10.23 7.59 20.62
N CYS A 15 -9.83 8.73 21.21
CA CYS A 15 -9.95 8.93 22.65
C CYS A 15 -11.40 9.23 23.02
N LYS A 16 -11.92 8.62 24.08
CA LYS A 16 -13.21 9.01 24.64
C LYS A 16 -13.17 10.41 25.27
N VAL A 17 -12.02 10.77 25.84
CA VAL A 17 -11.77 12.07 26.48
C VAL A 17 -10.80 12.88 25.62
N ALA A 18 -11.22 14.06 25.15
CA ALA A 18 -10.42 14.91 24.27
C ALA A 18 -9.10 15.38 24.93
N SER A 19 -9.06 15.50 26.25
CA SER A 19 -7.87 15.91 27.00
C SER A 19 -6.71 14.90 26.93
N ASP A 20 -6.99 13.64 26.60
CA ASP A 20 -5.97 12.58 26.53
C ASP A 20 -5.42 12.36 25.11
N LEU A 21 -5.85 13.16 24.13
CA LEU A 21 -5.36 13.10 22.74
C LEU A 21 -3.82 13.23 22.65
N PRO A 22 -3.12 14.11 23.40
CA PRO A 22 -1.67 14.18 23.37
C PRO A 22 -1.00 12.86 23.81
N LYS A 23 -1.60 12.16 24.79
CA LYS A 23 -1.11 10.87 25.28
C LYS A 23 -1.32 9.78 24.24
N LEU A 24 -2.46 9.77 23.53
CA LEU A 24 -2.70 8.83 22.43
C LEU A 24 -1.67 9.02 21.31
N VAL A 25 -1.38 10.25 20.91
CA VAL A 25 -0.39 10.53 19.86
C VAL A 25 1.01 10.07 20.29
N GLU A 26 1.37 10.26 21.56
CA GLU A 26 2.64 9.73 22.09
C GLU A 26 2.63 8.20 22.17
N GLY A 27 1.53 7.60 22.59
CA GLY A 27 1.35 6.15 22.66
C GLY A 27 1.45 5.47 21.31
N LEU A 28 0.80 6.02 20.27
CA LEU A 28 0.91 5.53 18.90
C LEU A 28 2.35 5.61 18.37
N LYS A 29 3.10 6.67 18.72
CA LYS A 29 4.53 6.77 18.39
C LYS A 29 5.38 5.73 19.11
N ARG A 30 5.01 5.32 20.32
CA ARG A 30 5.70 4.26 21.06
C ARG A 30 5.32 2.88 20.53
N LEU A 31 4.05 2.65 20.20
CA LEU A 31 3.57 1.42 19.56
C LEU A 31 4.25 1.17 18.20
N SER A 32 4.40 2.21 17.38
CA SER A 32 5.14 2.10 16.12
C SER A 32 6.63 1.79 16.31
N LYS A 33 7.19 2.04 17.50
CA LYS A 33 8.57 1.67 17.85
C LYS A 33 8.68 0.27 18.44
N SER A 34 7.66 -0.22 19.14
CA SER A 34 7.64 -1.58 19.67
C SER A 34 7.45 -2.59 18.54
N ASP A 35 6.47 -2.34 17.66
CA ASP A 35 6.12 -3.25 16.58
C ASP A 35 6.32 -2.59 15.21
N PRO A 36 7.34 -3.00 14.44
CA PRO A 36 7.58 -2.42 13.12
C PRO A 36 6.57 -2.89 12.06
N MET A 37 5.74 -3.88 12.37
CA MET A 37 4.64 -4.38 11.53
C MET A 37 3.40 -3.50 11.60
N VAL A 38 3.24 -2.73 12.69
CA VAL A 38 2.10 -1.87 12.91
C VAL A 38 2.34 -0.53 12.22
N VAL A 39 1.43 -0.16 11.32
CA VAL A 39 1.49 1.13 10.64
C VAL A 39 0.43 2.04 11.23
N CYS A 40 0.87 3.04 11.98
CA CYS A 40 0.02 4.09 12.52
C CYS A 40 -0.01 5.27 11.53
N THR A 41 -1.19 5.60 11.00
CA THR A 41 -1.38 6.70 10.06
C THR A 41 -2.43 7.67 10.59
N ILE A 42 -2.28 8.95 10.30
CA ILE A 42 -3.26 9.99 10.60
C ILE A 42 -3.92 10.37 9.29
N GLU A 43 -5.24 10.21 9.19
CA GLU A 43 -5.99 10.66 8.01
C GLU A 43 -6.26 12.17 8.05
N GLU A 44 -6.55 12.76 6.89
CA GLU A 44 -6.86 14.19 6.77
C GLU A 44 -8.13 14.59 7.55
N SER A 45 -9.01 13.62 7.83
CA SER A 45 -10.17 13.74 8.72
C SER A 45 -9.80 13.98 10.19
N GLY A 46 -8.53 13.77 10.58
CA GLY A 46 -8.06 13.83 11.95
C GLY A 46 -8.21 12.51 12.72
N GLU A 47 -8.60 11.42 12.04
CA GLU A 47 -8.71 10.09 12.65
C GLU A 47 -7.35 9.39 12.72
N HIS A 48 -7.12 8.67 13.81
CA HIS A 48 -5.94 7.84 13.98
C HIS A 48 -6.25 6.41 13.57
N ILE A 49 -5.52 5.91 12.58
CA ILE A 49 -5.72 4.55 12.07
C ILE A 49 -4.51 3.70 12.38
N ILE A 50 -4.77 2.53 12.97
CA ILE A 50 -3.78 1.50 13.24
C ILE A 50 -4.01 0.38 12.22
N ALA A 51 -2.98 0.06 11.45
CA ALA A 51 -2.98 -1.07 10.53
C ALA A 51 -2.10 -2.20 11.08
N GLY A 52 -2.63 -3.42 11.11
CA GLY A 52 -1.96 -4.63 11.57
C GLY A 52 -2.03 -5.77 10.56
N ALA A 53 -1.17 -6.78 10.74
CA ALA A 53 -1.11 -7.95 9.87
C ALA A 53 -2.34 -8.88 9.98
N GLY A 54 -3.02 -8.90 11.13
CA GLY A 54 -4.20 -9.73 11.38
C GLY A 54 -4.93 -9.33 12.65
N GLU A 55 -6.08 -9.95 12.90
CA GLU A 55 -7.00 -9.58 14.00
C GLU A 55 -6.35 -9.76 15.38
N LEU A 56 -5.75 -10.92 15.64
CA LEU A 56 -5.09 -11.20 16.92
C LEU A 56 -3.95 -10.21 17.22
N HIS A 57 -3.17 -9.84 16.20
CA HIS A 57 -2.09 -8.88 16.37
C HIS A 57 -2.65 -7.51 16.77
N LEU A 58 -3.74 -7.09 16.14
CA LEU A 58 -4.39 -5.82 16.40
C LEU A 58 -5.02 -5.76 17.81
N GLU A 59 -5.60 -6.86 18.30
CA GLU A 59 -6.14 -6.96 19.66
C GLU A 59 -5.06 -6.77 20.74
N ILE A 60 -3.90 -7.41 20.56
CA ILE A 60 -2.78 -7.27 21.50
C ILE A 60 -2.25 -5.84 21.47
N CYS A 61 -2.01 -5.28 20.27
CA CYS A 61 -1.53 -3.90 20.14
C CYS A 61 -2.49 -2.86 20.74
N LEU A 62 -3.81 -3.07 20.65
CA LEU A 62 -4.81 -2.19 21.27
C LEU A 62 -4.78 -2.29 22.79
N LYS A 63 -4.57 -3.49 23.33
CA LYS A 63 -4.44 -3.70 24.77
C LYS A 63 -3.19 -3.02 25.32
N ASP A 64 -2.05 -3.18 24.65
CA ASP A 64 -0.79 -2.54 25.03
C ASP A 64 -0.91 -1.00 24.94
N LEU A 65 -1.61 -0.49 23.91
CA LEU A 65 -1.94 0.94 23.79
C LEU A 65 -2.73 1.47 24.98
N GLN A 66 -3.74 0.72 25.42
CA GLN A 66 -4.60 1.11 26.53
C GLN A 66 -3.88 1.02 27.89
N ASP A 67 -3.24 -0.12 28.17
CA ASP A 67 -2.67 -0.44 29.48
C ASP A 67 -1.32 0.25 29.71
N ASP A 68 -0.37 0.12 28.77
CA ASP A 68 1.01 0.57 28.98
C ASP A 68 1.25 2.01 28.55
N PHE A 69 0.65 2.42 27.43
CA PHE A 69 0.97 3.70 26.79
C PHE A 69 0.01 4.85 27.19
N MET A 70 -1.25 4.54 27.46
CA MET A 70 -2.26 5.52 27.87
C MET A 70 -2.61 5.45 29.37
N GLY A 71 -2.05 4.49 30.12
CA GLY A 71 -2.23 4.37 31.57
C GLY A 71 -3.67 4.06 31.98
N GLY A 72 -4.37 3.25 31.17
CA GLY A 72 -5.75 2.82 31.42
C GLY A 72 -6.83 3.78 30.93
N ALA A 73 -6.50 4.78 30.12
CA ALA A 73 -7.51 5.68 29.54
C ALA A 73 -8.43 4.93 28.54
N GLU A 74 -9.72 5.27 28.53
CA GLU A 74 -10.70 4.60 27.68
C GLU A 74 -10.55 5.02 26.20
N ILE A 75 -10.33 4.02 25.35
CA ILE A 75 -10.18 4.16 23.91
C ILE A 75 -11.45 3.61 23.23
N VAL A 76 -11.96 4.34 22.23
CA VAL A 76 -13.02 3.86 21.35
C VAL A 76 -12.38 3.29 20.09
N LYS A 77 -12.68 2.03 19.78
CA LYS A 77 -12.26 1.34 18.56
C LYS A 77 -13.45 1.17 17.61
N SER A 78 -13.19 1.34 16.33
CA SER A 78 -14.11 0.98 15.25
C SER A 78 -13.98 -0.49 14.86
N ASP A 79 -14.92 -0.97 14.06
CA ASP A 79 -14.85 -2.31 13.51
C ASP A 79 -13.64 -2.45 12.56
N PRO A 80 -12.96 -3.61 12.57
CA PRO A 80 -11.82 -3.85 11.70
C PRO A 80 -12.26 -3.85 10.23
N VAL A 81 -11.59 -3.02 9.43
CA VAL A 81 -11.80 -2.91 7.99
C VAL A 81 -10.57 -3.43 7.26
N VAL A 82 -10.79 -4.22 6.22
CA VAL A 82 -9.72 -4.71 5.34
C VAL A 82 -9.46 -3.69 4.24
N SER A 83 -8.18 -3.42 3.97
CA SER A 83 -7.79 -2.59 2.83
C SER A 83 -7.93 -3.37 1.51
N PHE A 84 -8.72 -2.82 0.60
CA PHE A 84 -8.83 -3.35 -0.75
C PHE A 84 -7.73 -2.79 -1.65
N ARG A 85 -7.32 -3.59 -2.63
CA ARG A 85 -6.39 -3.22 -3.71
C ARG A 85 -7.15 -3.33 -5.02
N GLU A 86 -6.83 -2.47 -5.98
CA GLU A 86 -7.49 -2.45 -7.27
C GLU A 86 -6.65 -3.18 -8.32
N THR A 87 -7.29 -3.98 -9.17
CA THR A 87 -6.66 -4.62 -10.33
C THR A 87 -7.60 -4.60 -11.53
N VAL A 88 -7.04 -4.82 -12.72
CA VAL A 88 -7.80 -4.94 -13.97
C VAL A 88 -7.74 -6.39 -14.46
N LEU A 89 -8.89 -6.94 -14.85
CA LEU A 89 -8.99 -8.32 -15.34
C LEU A 89 -8.84 -8.44 -16.86
N GLU A 90 -9.36 -7.45 -17.59
CA GLU A 90 -9.39 -7.46 -19.05
C GLU A 90 -8.83 -6.17 -19.63
N LYS A 91 -8.49 -6.23 -20.92
CA LYS A 91 -8.09 -5.04 -21.67
C LYS A 91 -9.25 -4.05 -21.73
N SER A 92 -8.95 -2.77 -21.53
CA SER A 92 -9.94 -1.69 -21.69
C SER A 92 -10.59 -1.73 -23.07
N SER A 93 -11.92 -1.70 -23.11
CA SER A 93 -12.72 -1.77 -24.35
C SER A 93 -12.54 -0.57 -25.28
N ARG A 94 -12.09 0.58 -24.75
CA ARG A 94 -11.83 1.80 -25.52
C ARG A 94 -10.58 2.51 -25.00
N THR A 95 -9.85 3.14 -25.90
CA THR A 95 -8.81 4.10 -25.55
C THR A 95 -9.46 5.32 -24.90
N VAL A 96 -9.08 5.64 -23.67
CA VAL A 96 -9.61 6.81 -22.94
C VAL A 96 -8.70 8.01 -23.20
N MET A 97 -9.30 9.19 -23.39
CA MET A 97 -8.59 10.44 -23.62
C MET A 97 -8.82 11.43 -22.48
N SER A 98 -7.72 11.93 -21.91
CA SER A 98 -7.72 12.99 -20.90
C SER A 98 -7.06 14.26 -21.44
N LYS A 99 -7.60 15.42 -21.07
CA LYS A 99 -7.06 16.72 -21.47
C LYS A 99 -6.51 17.45 -20.26
N SER A 100 -5.38 18.12 -20.43
CA SER A 100 -4.88 19.01 -19.39
C SER A 100 -5.78 20.24 -19.24
N PRO A 101 -5.82 20.91 -18.07
CA PRO A 101 -6.67 22.10 -17.85
C PRO A 101 -6.39 23.24 -18.84
N ASN A 102 -5.12 23.36 -19.24
CA ASN A 102 -4.62 24.28 -20.26
C ASN A 102 -4.92 23.84 -21.70
N LYS A 103 -5.65 22.73 -21.93
CA LYS A 103 -6.12 22.20 -23.23
C LYS A 103 -5.05 21.88 -24.29
N HIS A 104 -3.78 22.12 -24.02
CA HIS A 104 -2.69 21.86 -24.95
C HIS A 104 -2.27 20.38 -24.97
N ASN A 105 -2.43 19.65 -23.87
CA ASN A 105 -2.02 18.26 -23.78
C ASN A 105 -3.22 17.34 -23.82
N ARG A 106 -3.11 16.28 -24.64
CA ARG A 106 -4.07 15.17 -24.73
C ARG A 106 -3.32 13.87 -24.47
N LEU A 107 -3.74 13.14 -23.44
CA LEU A 107 -3.20 11.83 -23.11
C LEU A 107 -4.21 10.76 -23.52
N TYR A 108 -3.72 9.73 -24.21
CA TYR A 108 -4.51 8.56 -24.59
C TYR A 108 -3.94 7.36 -23.84
N MET A 109 -4.81 6.60 -23.18
CA MET A 109 -4.38 5.44 -22.39
C MET A 109 -5.33 4.26 -22.55
N GLU A 110 -4.74 3.07 -22.44
CA GLU A 110 -5.43 1.78 -22.34
C GLU A 110 -4.84 1.02 -21.16
N ALA A 111 -5.70 0.32 -20.42
CA ALA A 111 -5.29 -0.55 -19.33
C ALA A 111 -5.35 -2.02 -19.79
N ARG A 112 -4.39 -2.81 -19.36
CA ARG A 112 -4.35 -4.27 -19.57
C ARG A 112 -3.89 -4.95 -18.27
N PRO A 113 -4.38 -6.16 -17.98
CA PRO A 113 -3.84 -6.96 -16.88
C PRO A 113 -2.33 -7.18 -17.09
N LEU A 114 -1.59 -7.18 -15.98
CA LEU A 114 -0.22 -7.65 -15.97
C LEU A 114 -0.20 -9.17 -15.99
N GLU A 115 0.86 -9.74 -16.52
CA GLU A 115 1.08 -11.18 -16.50
C GLU A 115 1.37 -11.66 -15.08
N GLU A 116 0.83 -12.80 -14.68
CA GLU A 116 0.71 -13.24 -13.27
C GLU A 116 2.03 -13.22 -12.49
N ARG A 117 3.15 -13.51 -13.15
CA ARG A 117 4.48 -13.58 -12.52
C ARG A 117 5.21 -12.23 -12.42
N LEU A 118 4.78 -11.23 -13.17
CA LEU A 118 5.47 -9.95 -13.26
C LEU A 118 5.29 -9.09 -11.99
N PRO A 119 4.08 -8.99 -11.39
CA PRO A 119 3.90 -8.30 -10.11
C PRO A 119 4.78 -8.85 -8.99
N GLU A 120 4.86 -10.18 -8.86
CA GLU A 120 5.69 -10.83 -7.84
C GLU A 120 7.18 -10.49 -8.03
N ALA A 121 7.67 -10.51 -9.28
CA ALA A 121 9.04 -10.13 -9.59
C ALA A 121 9.34 -8.64 -9.29
N ILE A 122 8.34 -7.77 -9.43
CA ILE A 122 8.43 -6.35 -9.07
C ILE A 122 8.48 -6.19 -7.54
N ASP A 123 7.63 -6.89 -6.80
CA ASP A 123 7.55 -6.80 -5.33
C ASP A 123 8.82 -7.37 -4.65
N ASP A 124 9.34 -8.49 -5.18
CA ASP A 124 10.65 -9.06 -4.83
C ASP A 124 11.78 -8.05 -5.07
N GLY A 125 11.60 -7.13 -6.02
CA GLY A 125 12.61 -6.16 -6.43
C GLY A 125 13.62 -6.70 -7.44
N LYS A 126 13.27 -7.77 -8.17
CA LYS A 126 14.07 -8.27 -9.32
C LYS A 126 14.04 -7.28 -10.49
N ILE A 127 12.93 -6.53 -10.60
CA ILE A 127 12.68 -5.57 -11.67
C ILE A 127 12.32 -4.22 -11.05
N GLY A 128 13.29 -3.31 -11.01
CA GLY A 128 13.16 -1.99 -10.45
C GLY A 128 13.21 -0.87 -11.50
N PRO A 129 12.76 0.35 -11.13
CA PRO A 129 12.93 1.53 -11.96
C PRO A 129 14.39 2.02 -11.98
N ARG A 130 15.20 1.59 -11.00
CA ARG A 130 16.61 1.99 -10.82
C ARG A 130 17.60 1.10 -11.57
N ASP A 131 17.17 -0.07 -12.05
CA ASP A 131 18.05 -1.01 -12.75
C ASP A 131 18.42 -0.49 -14.14
N ASP A 132 19.56 -0.98 -14.65
CA ASP A 132 20.01 -0.60 -15.99
C ASP A 132 18.93 -0.96 -17.03
N PRO A 133 18.55 -0.02 -17.92
CA PRO A 133 17.48 -0.26 -18.88
C PRO A 133 17.71 -1.48 -19.78
N LYS A 134 18.96 -1.83 -20.10
CA LYS A 134 19.27 -2.99 -20.95
C LYS A 134 19.05 -4.30 -20.20
N VAL A 135 19.49 -4.36 -18.94
CA VAL A 135 19.28 -5.53 -18.07
C VAL A 135 17.79 -5.76 -17.85
N ARG A 136 17.06 -4.70 -17.52
CA ARG A 136 15.60 -4.76 -17.35
C ARG A 136 14.87 -5.22 -18.62
N SER A 137 15.26 -4.67 -19.78
CA SER A 137 14.67 -5.05 -21.07
C SER A 137 14.91 -6.51 -21.41
N LYS A 138 16.10 -7.02 -21.08
CA LYS A 138 16.45 -8.43 -21.29
C LYS A 138 15.59 -9.35 -20.43
N ILE A 139 15.45 -9.06 -19.13
CA ILE A 139 14.60 -9.83 -18.21
C ILE A 139 13.14 -9.83 -18.68
N LEU A 140 12.59 -8.66 -19.01
CA LEU A 140 11.20 -8.55 -19.45
C LEU A 140 10.95 -9.26 -20.81
N SER A 141 11.94 -9.31 -21.70
CA SER A 141 11.80 -9.99 -22.99
C SER A 141 11.98 -11.51 -22.87
N GLU A 142 13.00 -11.96 -22.13
CA GLU A 142 13.34 -13.39 -22.00
C GLU A 142 12.40 -14.15 -21.05
N GLU A 143 11.99 -13.52 -19.94
CA GLU A 143 11.17 -14.19 -18.91
C GLU A 143 9.67 -13.97 -19.08
N PHE A 144 9.27 -12.81 -19.63
CA PHE A 144 7.86 -12.40 -19.72
C PHE A 144 7.40 -12.18 -21.18
N GLY A 145 8.27 -12.36 -22.18
CA GLY A 145 7.88 -12.26 -23.59
C GLY A 145 7.45 -10.86 -24.04
N TRP A 146 7.88 -9.80 -23.34
CA TRP A 146 7.53 -8.43 -23.72
C TRP A 146 8.35 -7.93 -24.90
N ASP A 147 7.75 -7.06 -25.71
CA ASP A 147 8.42 -6.43 -26.85
C ASP A 147 9.45 -5.38 -26.43
N CYS A 148 10.61 -5.45 -27.09
CA CYS A 148 11.74 -4.51 -26.95
C CYS A 148 11.38 -3.03 -27.07
N SER A 149 10.34 -2.70 -27.82
CA SER A 149 9.89 -1.33 -28.06
C SER A 149 9.15 -0.70 -26.87
N ILE A 150 8.58 -1.50 -25.96
CA ILE A 150 7.71 -1.02 -24.88
C ILE A 150 8.53 -0.65 -23.62
N PHE A 151 9.79 -1.07 -23.53
CA PHE A 151 10.61 -1.02 -22.31
C PHE A 151 11.03 0.37 -21.84
N HIS A 152 11.13 1.35 -22.73
CA HIS A 152 11.48 2.72 -22.35
C HIS A 152 10.35 3.40 -21.56
N CYS A 153 9.09 2.97 -21.76
CA CYS A 153 7.93 3.48 -21.03
C CYS A 153 7.74 2.81 -19.66
N PHE A 154 8.34 1.64 -19.44
CA PHE A 154 8.07 0.81 -18.26
C PHE A 154 8.67 1.38 -16.95
N SER A 155 9.72 2.21 -17.03
CA SER A 155 10.37 2.80 -15.84
C SER A 155 9.43 3.62 -14.96
N LYS A 156 8.43 4.28 -15.55
CA LYS A 156 7.45 5.10 -14.82
C LYS A 156 6.30 4.29 -14.23
N LEU A 157 6.01 3.12 -14.80
CA LEU A 157 4.92 2.25 -14.35
C LEU A 157 5.27 1.56 -13.02
N ILE A 158 6.52 1.08 -12.88
CA ILE A 158 6.98 0.35 -11.69
C ILE A 158 6.92 1.23 -10.42
N GLN A 159 7.25 2.52 -10.52
CA GLN A 159 7.18 3.44 -9.37
C GLN A 159 5.78 3.61 -8.79
N SER A 160 4.74 3.37 -9.61
CA SER A 160 3.34 3.44 -9.17
C SER A 160 2.80 2.08 -8.70
N ILE A 161 3.41 0.97 -9.13
CA ILE A 161 2.91 -0.40 -8.90
C ILE A 161 3.45 -1.04 -7.62
N SER A 162 4.64 -0.63 -7.14
CA SER A 162 5.34 -1.23 -5.99
C SER A 162 4.65 -1.06 -4.61
N GLY A 163 3.37 -0.71 -4.59
CA GLY A 163 2.50 -0.69 -3.42
C GLY A 163 1.15 -1.33 -3.64
N LEU A 164 0.95 -2.10 -4.73
CA LEU A 164 -0.38 -2.49 -5.20
C LEU A 164 -0.64 -4.00 -5.37
N PHE A 165 0.34 -4.89 -5.31
CA PHE A 165 0.11 -6.30 -5.66
C PHE A 165 0.33 -7.28 -4.49
N ILE A 166 -0.61 -8.21 -4.34
CA ILE A 166 -0.48 -9.53 -3.71
C ILE A 166 -1.28 -10.46 -4.62
N PRO A 167 -0.77 -11.66 -4.97
CA PRO A 167 -1.53 -12.63 -5.73
C PRO A 167 -2.74 -13.09 -4.90
N ILE A 168 -3.94 -12.88 -5.41
CA ILE A 168 -5.15 -13.51 -4.89
C ILE A 168 -5.06 -14.98 -5.36
N LEU A 169 -4.68 -15.88 -4.46
CA LEU A 169 -4.84 -17.32 -4.68
C LEU A 169 -6.35 -17.64 -4.86
N PRO A 170 -6.70 -18.61 -5.74
CA PRO A 170 -8.09 -18.97 -6.01
C PRO A 170 -8.82 -19.56 -4.80
#